data_AF-A0AA41SKZ6-F1
#
_entry.id   AF-A0AA41SKZ6-F1
#
_cell.length_a   1.000
_cell.length_b   1.000
_cell.length_c   1.000
_cell.angle_alpha   90.00
_cell.angle_beta   90.00
_cell.angle_gamma   90.00
#
_symmetry.space_group_name_H-M   'P 1'
#
loop_
_entity.id
_entity.type
_entity.pdbx_description
1 polymer ?
#
loop_
_entity_poly.entity_id
_entity_poly.type
_entity_poly.pdbx_seq_one_letter_code
_entity_poly.pdbx_strand_id
1 'polypeptide(L)'
;MKNNFLPPNLVSNLQQVLNNRKGDTNEEEEANEAAPTTSTSSTTEIDESKPIVLVTNGDGIDSEGLTCLVQALVKDNLYNIQVCAPQSDRSVTGHAVTVCETITVSSTEISGVSCAAYEVA
;
A
#
# COMPACT_ATOMS: atom_id res chain seq x y z
N MET A 1 -5.90 31.89 -11.60
CA MET A 1 -5.30 30.74 -10.88
C MET A 1 -4.48 29.91 -11.87
N LYS A 2 -3.57 29.03 -11.39
CA LYS A 2 -2.99 27.95 -12.21
C LYS A 2 -3.75 26.67 -11.89
N ASN A 3 -4.20 25.95 -12.92
CA ASN A 3 -4.93 24.70 -12.73
C ASN A 3 -3.94 23.53 -12.72
N ASN A 4 -3.91 22.75 -11.64
CA ASN A 4 -3.14 21.51 -11.58
C ASN A 4 -3.87 20.41 -12.39
N PHE A 5 -3.74 20.47 -13.72
CA PHE A 5 -4.11 19.36 -14.57
C PHE A 5 -3.09 18.22 -14.40
N LEU A 6 -3.59 17.02 -14.06
CA LEU A 6 -2.78 15.80 -14.08
C LEU A 6 -2.30 15.53 -15.52
N PRO A 7 -1.08 14.98 -15.72
CA PRO A 7 -0.58 14.69 -17.06
C PRO A 7 -1.49 13.65 -17.75
N PRO A 8 -1.81 13.83 -19.05
CA PRO A 8 -2.85 13.05 -19.73
C PRO A 8 -2.58 11.54 -19.72
N ASN A 9 -1.31 11.14 -19.76
CA ASN A 9 -0.91 9.72 -19.70
C ASN A 9 -1.31 9.08 -18.36
N LEU A 10 -1.19 9.81 -17.24
CA LEU A 10 -1.60 9.33 -15.92
C LEU A 10 -3.12 9.22 -15.83
N VAL A 11 -3.86 10.19 -16.38
CA VAL A 11 -5.33 10.15 -16.46
C VAL A 11 -5.80 8.95 -17.28
N SER A 12 -5.19 8.70 -18.44
CA SER A 12 -5.53 7.57 -19.32
C SER A 12 -5.27 6.23 -18.64
N ASN A 13 -4.11 6.06 -17.98
CA ASN A 13 -3.77 4.83 -17.27
C ASN A 13 -4.76 4.57 -16.12
N LEU A 14 -5.12 5.59 -15.35
CA LEU A 14 -6.09 5.47 -14.26
C LEU A 14 -7.50 5.14 -14.78
N GLN A 15 -7.95 5.75 -15.88
CA GLN A 15 -9.24 5.41 -16.51
C GLN A 15 -9.26 3.96 -17.00
N GLN A 16 -8.18 3.46 -17.60
CA GLN A 16 -8.08 2.07 -18.05
C GLN A 16 -8.16 1.08 -16.88
N VAL A 17 -7.41 1.32 -15.79
CA VAL A 17 -7.45 0.47 -14.58
C VAL A 17 -8.84 0.48 -13.92
N LEU A 18 -9.51 1.64 -13.87
CA LEU A 18 -10.85 1.77 -13.28
C LEU A 18 -11.93 1.11 -14.16
N ASN A 19 -11.81 1.16 -15.48
CA ASN A 19 -12.72 0.43 -16.38
C ASN A 19 -12.54 -1.09 -16.25
N ASN A 20 -11.29 -1.58 -16.19
CA ASN A 20 -11.00 -3.00 -16.01
C ASN A 20 -11.55 -3.55 -14.67
N ARG A 21 -11.62 -2.72 -13.63
CA ARG A 21 -12.24 -3.07 -12.32
C ARG A 21 -13.78 -3.00 -12.30
N LYS A 22 -14.42 -2.61 -13.40
CA LYS A 22 -15.89 -2.44 -13.46
C LYS A 22 -16.62 -3.52 -14.27
N GLY A 23 -15.89 -4.40 -14.94
CA GLY A 23 -16.44 -5.53 -15.68
C GLY A 23 -16.33 -6.82 -14.88
N ASP A 24 -17.18 -7.00 -13.87
CA ASP A 24 -17.38 -8.31 -13.24
C ASP A 24 -18.83 -8.48 -12.76
N THR A 25 -19.61 -9.28 -13.47
CA THR A 25 -20.94 -9.78 -13.12
C THR A 25 -21.28 -10.94 -14.06
N ASN A 26 -21.07 -12.17 -13.57
CA ASN A 26 -21.55 -13.48 -14.07
C ASN A 26 -20.75 -14.27 -15.14
N GLU A 27 -20.55 -15.56 -14.79
CA GLU A 27 -20.55 -16.80 -15.60
C GLU A 27 -19.23 -17.30 -16.30
N GLU A 28 -19.12 -18.64 -16.38
CA GLU A 28 -17.89 -19.48 -16.52
C GLU A 28 -17.44 -19.80 -17.98
N GLU A 29 -16.29 -20.43 -18.31
CA GLU A 29 -15.22 -21.13 -17.54
C GLU A 29 -13.80 -20.56 -17.89
N GLU A 30 -12.62 -21.21 -18.00
CA GLU A 30 -12.12 -22.60 -18.14
C GLU A 30 -10.71 -22.73 -17.48
N ALA A 31 -10.06 -23.91 -17.50
CA ALA A 31 -8.80 -24.22 -16.80
C ALA A 31 -7.53 -24.27 -17.70
N ASN A 32 -6.34 -24.08 -17.10
CA ASN A 32 -5.12 -24.87 -17.39
C ASN A 32 -3.98 -24.59 -16.38
N GLU A 33 -3.12 -25.58 -16.11
CA GLU A 33 -2.12 -25.55 -15.03
C GLU A 33 -0.71 -25.05 -15.44
N ALA A 34 -0.08 -24.28 -14.56
CA ALA A 34 1.39 -24.23 -14.43
C ALA A 34 1.76 -23.84 -12.97
N ALA A 35 2.56 -24.67 -12.30
CA ALA A 35 2.73 -24.67 -10.84
C ALA A 35 3.15 -23.32 -10.21
N PRO A 36 2.52 -22.89 -9.10
CA PRO A 36 2.98 -21.74 -8.32
C PRO A 36 4.23 -22.10 -7.52
N THR A 37 5.30 -21.31 -7.66
CA THR A 37 6.52 -21.47 -6.85
C THR A 37 6.29 -20.88 -5.46
N THR A 38 6.21 -21.74 -4.44
CA THR A 38 5.97 -21.38 -3.04
C THR A 38 7.06 -20.45 -2.50
N SER A 39 6.85 -19.15 -2.64
CA SER A 39 7.62 -18.11 -1.97
C SER A 39 6.89 -17.77 -0.66
N THR A 40 7.40 -18.29 0.46
CA THR A 40 6.81 -18.08 1.79
C THR A 40 7.05 -16.64 2.27
N SER A 41 6.27 -15.69 1.74
CA SER A 41 6.04 -14.41 2.40
C SER A 41 4.98 -14.58 3.49
N SER A 42 5.12 -13.84 4.58
CA SER A 42 4.21 -13.90 5.72
C SER A 42 2.88 -13.23 5.40
N THR A 43 1.92 -13.98 4.88
CA THR A 43 0.51 -13.58 4.85
C THR A 43 -0.02 -13.46 6.27
N THR A 44 -0.04 -12.23 6.80
CA THR A 44 -1.08 -11.85 7.75
C THR A 44 -2.42 -12.09 7.06
N GLU A 45 -3.19 -13.05 7.55
CA GLU A 45 -4.53 -13.41 7.05
C GLU A 45 -5.37 -12.14 6.84
N ILE A 46 -5.62 -11.76 5.59
CA ILE A 46 -6.41 -10.58 5.26
C ILE A 46 -7.88 -10.97 5.39
N ASP A 47 -8.51 -10.53 6.47
CA ASP A 47 -9.91 -10.78 6.76
C ASP A 47 -10.78 -10.03 5.73
N GLU A 48 -11.28 -10.73 4.70
CA GLU A 48 -12.04 -10.12 3.59
C GLU A 48 -13.28 -9.33 4.04
N SER A 49 -13.77 -9.53 5.28
CA SER A 49 -14.86 -8.75 5.85
C SER A 49 -14.46 -7.35 6.33
N LYS A 50 -13.15 -7.08 6.49
CA LYS A 50 -12.60 -5.83 7.03
C LYS A 50 -12.01 -4.91 5.96
N PRO A 51 -12.22 -3.58 6.03
CA PRO A 51 -11.56 -2.64 5.12
C PRO A 51 -10.04 -2.69 5.26
N ILE A 52 -9.34 -2.66 4.13
CA ILE A 52 -7.88 -2.51 4.10
C ILE A 52 -7.54 -1.02 4.26
N VAL A 53 -6.64 -0.71 5.19
CA VAL A 53 -6.19 0.65 5.51
C VAL A 53 -4.68 0.73 5.35
N LEU A 54 -4.23 1.56 4.39
CA LEU A 54 -2.83 1.92 4.24
C LEU A 54 -2.49 3.11 5.14
N VAL A 55 -1.54 2.93 6.05
CA VAL A 55 -1.04 3.97 6.96
C VAL A 55 0.36 4.42 6.50
N THR A 56 0.60 5.72 6.51
CA THR A 56 1.84 6.35 6.02
C THR A 56 2.08 7.69 6.72
N ASN A 57 3.31 8.20 6.68
CA ASN A 57 3.71 9.51 7.23
C ASN A 57 4.85 10.13 6.41
N GLY A 58 5.25 11.36 6.77
CA GLY A 58 6.43 12.02 6.19
C GLY A 58 7.73 11.72 6.95
N ASP A 59 7.65 11.62 8.28
CA ASP A 59 8.81 11.54 9.20
C ASP A 59 9.55 10.18 9.19
N GLY A 60 8.94 9.14 8.62
CA GLY A 60 9.54 7.82 8.40
C GLY A 60 8.98 6.70 9.27
N ILE A 61 9.37 5.47 8.92
CA ILE A 61 8.81 4.21 9.44
C ILE A 61 8.96 4.04 10.96
N ASP A 62 10.07 4.52 11.53
CA ASP A 62 10.37 4.45 12.97
C ASP A 62 9.74 5.61 13.79
N SER A 63 8.87 6.43 13.17
CA SER A 63 8.22 7.56 13.85
C SER A 63 7.32 7.10 15.01
N GLU A 64 7.50 7.72 16.19
CA GLU A 64 6.64 7.49 17.36
C GLU A 64 5.16 7.73 17.04
N GLY A 65 4.86 8.75 16.21
CA GLY A 65 3.50 9.10 15.80
C GLY A 65 2.85 8.03 14.92
N LEU A 66 3.62 7.46 13.98
CA LEU A 66 3.18 6.35 13.14
C LEU A 66 2.94 5.10 14.00
N THR A 67 3.89 4.77 14.87
CA THR A 67 3.78 3.62 15.80
C THR A 67 2.55 3.74 16.70
N CYS A 68 2.30 4.91 17.29
CA CYS A 68 1.13 5.15 18.14
C CYS A 68 -0.21 5.01 17.39
N LEU A 69 -0.29 5.54 16.16
CA LEU A 69 -1.49 5.42 15.32
C LEU A 69 -1.77 3.97 14.92
N VAL A 70 -0.73 3.25 14.47
CA VAL A 70 -0.81 1.84 14.07
C VAL A 70 -1.18 0.95 15.27
N GLN A 71 -0.61 1.20 16.45
CA GLN A 71 -0.97 0.49 17.68
C GLN A 71 -2.40 0.82 18.17
N ALA A 72 -2.95 1.99 17.85
CA ALA A 72 -4.35 2.30 18.15
C ALA A 72 -5.29 1.51 17.21
N LEU A 73 -5.07 1.59 15.90
CA LEU A 73 -5.91 0.92 14.89
C LEU A 73 -5.93 -0.61 15.06
N VAL A 74 -4.81 -1.23 15.45
CA VAL A 74 -4.76 -2.69 15.70
C VAL A 74 -5.50 -3.11 16.98
N LYS A 75 -5.59 -2.24 18.01
CA LYS A 75 -6.39 -2.54 19.22
C LYS A 75 -7.88 -2.64 18.92
N ASP A 76 -8.39 -1.83 17.99
CA ASP A 76 -9.79 -1.84 17.59
C ASP A 76 -10.14 -3.09 16.74
N ASN A 77 -9.16 -3.67 16.03
CA ASN A 77 -9.31 -4.88 15.20
C ASN A 77 -10.43 -4.79 14.13
N LEU A 78 -10.79 -3.57 13.71
CA LEU A 78 -11.81 -3.31 12.69
C LEU A 78 -11.26 -3.30 11.25
N TYR A 79 -9.94 -3.27 11.08
CA TYR A 79 -9.27 -2.96 9.82
C TYR A 79 -8.08 -3.89 9.53
N ASN A 80 -7.88 -4.21 8.25
CA ASN A 80 -6.67 -4.86 7.77
C ASN A 80 -5.60 -3.79 7.54
N ILE A 81 -4.69 -3.62 8.49
CA ILE A 81 -3.73 -2.50 8.50
C ILE A 81 -2.44 -2.90 7.79
N GLN A 82 -2.09 -2.12 6.78
CA GLN A 82 -0.79 -2.17 6.08
C GLN A 82 -0.08 -0.84 6.29
N VAL A 83 1.24 -0.88 6.51
CA VAL A 83 2.04 0.33 6.75
C VAL A 83 3.10 0.46 5.66
N CYS A 84 3.22 1.66 5.08
CA CYS A 84 4.24 1.97 4.08
C CYS A 84 4.73 3.40 4.32
N ALA A 85 5.99 3.56 4.68
CA ALA A 85 6.58 4.85 5.07
C ALA A 85 8.03 4.96 4.55
N PRO A 86 8.58 6.19 4.39
CA PRO A 86 9.97 6.32 4.01
C PRO A 86 10.90 5.81 5.12
N GLN A 87 12.10 5.34 4.76
CA GLN A 87 13.12 4.89 5.72
C GLN A 87 13.65 6.03 6.62
N SER A 88 13.43 7.29 6.24
CA SER A 88 13.93 8.47 6.97
C SER A 88 12.99 9.67 6.78
N ASP A 89 13.22 10.75 7.53
CA ASP A 89 12.41 11.97 7.47
C ASP A 89 12.40 12.60 6.06
N ARG A 90 11.19 12.59 5.47
CA ARG A 90 10.82 13.26 4.22
C ARG A 90 9.68 14.27 4.44
N SER A 91 9.38 14.69 5.68
CA SER A 91 8.28 15.61 6.02
C SER A 91 8.26 16.90 5.18
N VAL A 92 9.43 17.40 4.77
CA VAL A 92 9.62 18.63 3.98
C VAL A 92 9.48 18.40 2.46
N THR A 93 9.35 17.16 1.96
CA THR A 93 9.24 16.89 0.50
C THR A 93 7.89 17.26 -0.10
N GLY A 94 6.85 17.43 0.72
CA GLY A 94 5.50 17.82 0.27
C GLY A 94 4.88 16.80 -0.69
N HIS A 95 4.64 17.20 -1.94
CA HIS A 95 4.06 16.35 -2.99
C HIS A 95 5.07 16.07 -4.12
N ALA A 96 6.35 15.90 -3.76
CA ALA A 96 7.39 15.48 -4.71
C ALA A 96 7.14 14.05 -5.23
N VAL A 97 7.70 13.76 -6.41
CA VAL A 97 7.65 12.43 -7.05
C VAL A 97 9.05 12.08 -7.52
N THR A 98 9.54 10.90 -7.17
CA THR A 98 10.79 10.33 -7.69
C THR A 98 10.60 9.93 -9.16
N VAL A 99 11.47 10.40 -10.05
CA VAL A 99 11.39 10.17 -11.51
C VAL A 99 12.77 9.82 -12.05
N CYS A 100 12.84 8.87 -12.98
CA CYS A 100 14.06 8.32 -13.57
C CYS A 100 14.98 7.53 -12.60
N GLU A 101 14.57 7.32 -11.35
CA GLU A 101 15.27 6.53 -10.34
C GLU A 101 14.41 5.34 -9.88
N THR A 102 15.06 4.25 -9.43
CA THR A 102 14.37 3.07 -8.89
C THR A 102 14.18 3.22 -7.40
N ILE A 103 12.92 3.18 -6.95
CA ILE A 103 12.56 3.13 -5.52
C ILE A 103 12.79 1.71 -5.01
N THR A 104 13.40 1.60 -3.83
CA THR A 104 13.58 0.33 -3.10
C THR A 104 12.58 0.20 -1.96
N VAL A 105 12.21 -1.04 -1.63
CA VAL A 105 11.23 -1.36 -0.59
C VAL A 105 11.73 -2.57 0.21
N SER A 106 11.83 -2.41 1.53
CA SER A 106 12.12 -3.51 2.46
C SER A 106 10.87 -3.81 3.29
N SER A 107 10.68 -5.08 3.69
CA SER A 107 9.73 -5.39 4.76
C SER A 107 10.40 -5.21 6.12
N THR A 108 9.66 -4.70 7.10
CA THR A 108 10.14 -4.45 8.47
C THR A 108 9.03 -4.73 9.49
N GLU A 109 9.36 -4.77 10.78
CA GLU A 109 8.41 -5.02 11.87
C GLU A 109 8.26 -3.78 12.75
N ILE A 110 7.02 -3.36 13.01
CA ILE A 110 6.72 -2.23 13.90
C ILE A 110 6.67 -2.74 15.34
N SER A 111 7.48 -2.13 16.22
CA SER A 111 7.67 -2.59 17.61
C SER A 111 6.35 -2.76 18.37
N GLY A 112 6.01 -4.02 18.67
CA GLY A 112 4.83 -4.38 19.45
C GLY A 112 3.51 -4.36 18.68
N VAL A 113 3.52 -4.36 17.33
CA VAL A 113 2.28 -4.42 16.52
C VAL A 113 2.38 -5.48 15.41
N SER A 114 1.39 -6.38 15.37
CA SER A 114 1.27 -7.42 14.33
C SER A 114 0.56 -6.88 13.08
N CYS A 115 1.28 -6.15 12.24
CA CYS A 115 0.80 -5.66 10.94
C CYS A 115 1.91 -5.75 9.88
N ALA A 116 1.53 -5.92 8.60
CA ALA A 116 2.49 -5.90 7.51
C ALA A 116 3.03 -4.47 7.30
N ALA A 117 4.33 -4.27 7.49
CA ALA A 117 4.99 -2.98 7.36
C ALA A 117 6.15 -3.00 6.35
N TYR A 118 6.30 -1.88 5.65
CA TYR A 118 7.28 -1.70 4.59
C TYR A 118 7.96 -0.33 4.72
N GLU A 119 9.28 -0.31 4.64
CA GLU A 119 10.07 0.92 4.49
C GLU A 119 10.37 1.19 3.00
N VAL A 120 10.50 2.46 2.65
CA VAL A 120 10.73 2.92 1.26
C VAL A 120 11.95 3.83 1.20
N ALA A 121 12.89 3.54 0.30
CA ALA A 121 14.14 4.29 0.11
C ALA A 121 14.40 4.61 -1.38
#